data_AF-A0A660YJG1-F1
#
_entry.id   AF-A0A660YJG1-F1
#
_cell.length_a   1.000
_cell.length_b   1.000
_cell.length_c   1.000
_cell.angle_alpha   90.00
_cell.angle_beta   90.00
_cell.angle_gamma   90.00
#
_symmetry.space_group_name_H-M   'P 1'
#
loop_
_entity.id
_entity.type
_entity.pdbx_description
1 polymer ?
#
loop_
_entity_poly.entity_id
_entity_poly.type
_entity_poly.pdbx_seq_one_letter_code
_entity_poly.pdbx_strand_id
1 'polypeptide(L)'
;MAKRMRVVTARDREKAKPKVVVSNDNPKVSNKLTQNELKARKRYATTTSMGGFGYRTAGDVLNSQGIEFYSPQLSTDFLEKPQNLRERRAFYRFFYNTNEYIGRAVDIHTSLPLSKLRLTPPKGKNKHQNRYIFKFFQDMCDEMKLFKTLIEITHDYVLMGNCLSREAEVRTVNGYKKAEDIQVGDLLLTHKGRYREVLRKFVRPEKSLLEIKCWKDYRKIPITEEHPIEVYRENGFEFIPAEELSLNDYIRITWPTEIKDIEEIKFENTDKYKKVYNGYELDVKIKHKESKNALEAQKKLAEWLNSLIKPVVITTDQLAKNLDISLTALHSAVYALNNKLEEKFYRKIGASGWQRGSQVEWLPLENDIEIDENRMILRKNFVDVLDKIKVDNDFAYLVGYWLGDGTLTRESKRNNRGRDLWQANINERFEGYEKIKQIFNNIFGKDSVIEWNSNGMKYLRIISNPLFIEWWAENFGETSYGKNNKKIPEWFLKLPEEKLLHFIAGI
;
A
#
# COMPACT_ATOMS: atom_id res chain seq x y z
N MET A 1 -12.55 -91.81 19.89
CA MET A 1 -13.78 -91.38 20.60
C MET A 1 -13.41 -90.12 21.39
N ALA A 2 -14.12 -89.00 21.45
CA ALA A 2 -15.49 -88.68 21.09
C ALA A 2 -15.64 -87.16 20.82
N LYS A 3 -16.52 -86.85 19.85
CA LYS A 3 -17.51 -85.75 19.76
C LYS A 3 -17.09 -84.27 19.99
N ARG A 4 -17.25 -83.43 18.94
CA ARG A 4 -18.30 -82.39 18.73
C ARG A 4 -18.06 -81.11 19.56
N MET A 5 -18.27 -79.87 19.09
CA MET A 5 -19.46 -79.27 18.43
C MET A 5 -19.03 -77.88 17.88
N ARG A 6 -19.20 -77.54 16.59
CA ARG A 6 -20.33 -76.80 15.95
C ARG A 6 -21.15 -75.87 16.86
N VAL A 7 -21.18 -74.57 16.53
CA VAL A 7 -22.42 -73.76 16.53
C VAL A 7 -22.40 -72.81 15.33
N VAL A 8 -23.50 -72.89 14.57
CA VAL A 8 -23.88 -72.10 13.38
C VAL A 8 -24.84 -71.01 13.84
N THR A 9 -24.78 -69.83 13.20
CA THR A 9 -25.84 -68.82 12.90
C THR A 9 -25.19 -67.41 12.89
N ALA A 10 -25.61 -66.40 12.11
CA ALA A 10 -26.84 -66.21 11.35
C ALA A 10 -26.64 -65.15 10.23
N ARG A 11 -27.35 -65.38 9.12
CA ARG A 11 -28.00 -64.45 8.18
C ARG A 11 -27.34 -63.11 7.84
N ASP A 12 -26.99 -62.99 6.56
CA ASP A 12 -26.72 -61.78 5.82
C ASP A 12 -27.78 -60.69 6.02
N ARG A 13 -27.34 -59.49 6.40
CA ARG A 13 -28.00 -58.24 6.04
C ARG A 13 -27.01 -57.44 5.22
N GLU A 14 -27.32 -57.28 3.93
CA GLU A 14 -26.60 -56.38 3.03
C GLU A 14 -26.54 -54.99 3.67
N LYS A 15 -25.32 -54.49 3.93
CA LYS A 15 -25.11 -53.08 4.25
C LYS A 15 -25.35 -52.27 2.98
N ALA A 16 -26.31 -51.35 3.04
CA ALA A 16 -26.53 -50.38 1.97
C ALA A 16 -25.22 -49.66 1.63
N LYS A 17 -24.84 -49.67 0.35
CA LYS A 17 -23.66 -48.97 -0.15
C LYS A 17 -23.80 -47.47 0.14
N PRO A 18 -22.74 -46.79 0.60
CA PRO A 18 -22.79 -45.35 0.81
C PRO A 18 -23.09 -44.64 -0.53
N LYS A 19 -24.12 -43.79 -0.55
CA LYS A 19 -24.35 -42.90 -1.69
C LYS A 19 -23.21 -41.89 -1.76
N VAL A 20 -22.38 -42.04 -2.78
CA VAL A 20 -21.38 -41.03 -3.16
C VAL A 20 -22.14 -39.85 -3.75
N VAL A 21 -22.19 -38.73 -3.04
CA VAL A 21 -22.60 -37.46 -3.63
C VAL A 21 -21.35 -36.82 -4.20
N VAL A 22 -21.16 -36.99 -5.51
CA VAL A 22 -20.16 -36.25 -6.29
C VAL A 22 -20.75 -34.87 -6.57
N SER A 23 -19.94 -33.81 -6.48
CA SER A 23 -20.32 -32.48 -6.98
C SER A 23 -20.92 -32.60 -8.39
N ASN A 24 -22.09 -32.00 -8.61
CA ASN A 24 -22.74 -31.96 -9.91
C ASN A 24 -21.93 -31.17 -10.96
N ASP A 25 -20.93 -30.41 -10.52
CA ASP A 25 -20.09 -29.56 -11.37
C ASP A 25 -18.73 -30.20 -11.72
N ASN A 26 -18.50 -31.47 -11.36
CA ASN A 26 -17.39 -32.19 -11.97
C ASN A 26 -17.67 -32.25 -13.48
N PRO A 27 -16.82 -31.65 -14.34
CA PRO A 27 -17.00 -31.76 -15.77
C PRO A 27 -16.97 -33.24 -16.11
N LYS A 28 -18.10 -33.78 -16.57
CA LYS A 28 -18.14 -35.12 -17.15
C LYS A 28 -17.14 -35.09 -18.29
N VAL A 29 -16.14 -35.95 -18.23
CA VAL A 29 -15.17 -36.15 -19.31
C VAL A 29 -16.00 -36.43 -20.57
N SER A 30 -15.97 -35.49 -21.51
CA SER A 30 -16.59 -35.65 -22.81
C SER A 30 -16.01 -36.90 -23.47
N ASN A 31 -16.84 -37.91 -23.74
CA ASN A 31 -16.44 -39.05 -24.57
C ASN A 31 -16.25 -38.66 -26.06
N LYS A 32 -16.49 -37.40 -26.42
CA LYS A 32 -16.16 -36.87 -27.75
C LYS A 32 -14.74 -36.31 -27.72
N LEU A 33 -13.89 -36.97 -28.49
CA LEU A 33 -12.51 -36.57 -28.77
C LEU A 33 -12.50 -35.16 -29.36
N THR A 34 -11.57 -34.33 -28.89
CA THR A 34 -11.31 -33.02 -29.45
C THR A 34 -10.72 -33.13 -30.87
N GLN A 35 -10.82 -32.08 -31.68
CA GLN A 35 -10.24 -32.07 -33.04
C GLN A 35 -8.71 -32.31 -33.02
N ASN A 36 -8.04 -31.89 -31.96
CA ASN A 36 -6.61 -32.13 -31.75
C ASN A 36 -6.32 -33.60 -31.40
N GLU A 37 -7.14 -34.24 -30.58
CA GLU A 37 -7.06 -35.71 -30.34
C GLU A 37 -7.36 -36.53 -31.60
N LEU A 38 -8.32 -36.11 -32.43
CA LEU A 38 -8.61 -36.76 -33.71
C LEU A 38 -7.45 -36.63 -34.70
N LYS A 39 -6.78 -35.47 -34.75
CA LYS A 39 -5.57 -35.26 -35.56
C LYS A 39 -4.39 -36.07 -35.06
N ALA A 40 -4.17 -36.15 -33.75
CA ALA A 40 -3.13 -36.97 -33.15
C ALA A 40 -3.36 -38.45 -33.46
N ARG A 41 -4.58 -38.98 -33.28
CA ARG A 41 -4.91 -40.37 -33.60
C ARG A 41 -4.82 -40.70 -35.08
N LYS A 42 -5.19 -39.76 -35.98
CA LYS A 42 -4.98 -39.94 -37.44
C LYS A 42 -3.50 -40.04 -37.82
N ARG A 43 -2.59 -39.34 -37.11
CA ARG A 43 -1.15 -39.43 -37.35
C ARG A 43 -0.56 -40.77 -36.91
N TYR A 44 -1.13 -41.42 -35.89
CA TYR A 44 -0.66 -42.71 -35.38
C TYR A 44 -1.36 -43.93 -36.02
N ALA A 45 -2.42 -43.74 -36.79
CA ALA A 45 -3.22 -44.83 -37.37
C ALA A 45 -2.84 -45.23 -38.81
N THR A 46 -1.79 -44.65 -39.40
CA THR A 46 -1.41 -44.93 -40.81
C THR A 46 -0.16 -45.78 -41.00
N THR A 47 0.41 -46.41 -39.97
CA THR A 47 1.66 -47.19 -40.13
C THR A 47 1.65 -48.59 -39.54
N THR A 48 0.49 -49.26 -39.49
CA THR A 48 0.48 -50.70 -39.16
C THR A 48 -0.67 -51.48 -39.80
N SER A 49 -0.30 -52.22 -40.86
CA SER A 49 -0.76 -53.57 -41.26
C SER A 49 -1.50 -53.73 -42.60
N MET A 50 -0.94 -54.69 -43.37
CA MET A 50 -1.49 -55.55 -44.43
C MET A 50 -1.52 -54.97 -45.86
N GLY A 51 -0.84 -55.53 -46.88
CA GLY A 51 0.00 -56.74 -47.01
C GLY A 51 0.31 -57.00 -48.50
N GLY A 52 1.41 -57.70 -48.81
CA GLY A 52 1.69 -58.18 -50.18
C GLY A 52 3.14 -58.60 -50.46
N PHE A 53 3.37 -59.92 -50.46
CA PHE A 53 4.40 -60.72 -51.18
C PHE A 53 5.71 -60.08 -51.71
N GLY A 54 6.85 -60.68 -51.31
CA GLY A 54 8.02 -60.79 -52.19
C GLY A 54 9.41 -60.74 -51.53
N TYR A 55 10.12 -61.88 -51.59
CA TYR A 55 11.58 -62.05 -51.59
C TYR A 55 12.44 -61.77 -50.33
N ARG A 56 13.32 -62.75 -50.09
CA ARG A 56 14.47 -62.79 -49.17
C ARG A 56 15.51 -61.73 -49.56
N THR A 57 16.10 -61.02 -48.59
CA THR A 57 17.55 -60.92 -48.31
C THR A 57 17.87 -59.84 -47.26
N ALA A 58 18.82 -60.19 -46.38
CA ALA A 58 19.86 -59.36 -45.74
C ALA A 58 19.45 -58.12 -44.92
N GLY A 59 20.11 -57.99 -43.77
CA GLY A 59 19.84 -56.94 -42.80
C GLY A 59 20.10 -55.53 -43.32
N ASP A 60 19.33 -54.60 -42.79
CA ASP A 60 19.71 -53.20 -42.72
C ASP A 60 19.20 -52.61 -41.41
N VAL A 61 20.16 -52.15 -40.61
CA VAL A 61 19.97 -51.22 -39.51
C VAL A 61 19.51 -49.91 -40.15
N LEU A 62 18.22 -49.61 -40.08
CA LEU A 62 17.71 -48.32 -40.57
C LEU A 62 16.87 -47.61 -39.51
N ASN A 63 17.53 -46.58 -38.98
CA ASN A 63 17.02 -45.32 -38.46
C ASN A 63 16.51 -45.28 -37.01
N SER A 64 17.48 -45.33 -36.10
CA SER A 64 17.50 -44.55 -34.85
C SER A 64 17.77 -43.06 -35.09
N GLN A 65 17.03 -42.41 -35.98
CA GLN A 65 17.17 -40.97 -36.20
C GLN A 65 15.81 -40.31 -35.97
N GLY A 66 15.66 -39.67 -34.81
CA GLY A 66 14.59 -38.70 -34.60
C GLY A 66 13.87 -38.69 -33.26
N ILE A 67 14.47 -39.08 -32.13
CA ILE A 67 14.14 -38.50 -30.81
C ILE A 67 15.42 -38.50 -29.95
N GLU A 68 16.28 -37.50 -30.15
CA GLU A 68 17.25 -37.10 -29.12
C GLU A 68 16.45 -36.52 -27.94
N PHE A 69 16.62 -37.08 -26.74
CA PHE A 69 15.90 -36.62 -25.55
C PHE A 69 16.80 -36.71 -24.30
N TYR A 70 17.22 -35.56 -23.74
CA TYR A 70 17.11 -35.28 -22.30
C TYR A 70 17.37 -33.79 -21.96
N SER A 71 16.38 -33.16 -21.29
CA SER A 71 16.34 -31.77 -20.77
C SER A 71 16.45 -30.59 -21.78
N PRO A 72 15.65 -29.51 -21.62
CA PRO A 72 15.48 -28.46 -22.64
C PRO A 72 16.49 -27.31 -22.55
N GLN A 73 17.33 -27.27 -21.52
CA GLN A 73 18.42 -26.29 -21.39
C GLN A 73 19.81 -26.89 -21.71
N LEU A 74 19.83 -28.10 -22.28
CA LEU A 74 20.97 -28.79 -22.91
C LEU A 74 22.22 -29.03 -22.05
N SER A 75 22.34 -30.26 -21.55
CA SER A 75 23.60 -31.01 -21.67
C SER A 75 23.29 -32.36 -22.30
N THR A 76 24.04 -32.73 -23.35
CA THR A 76 23.93 -34.03 -24.04
C THR A 76 24.55 -35.18 -23.23
N ASP A 77 25.13 -34.85 -22.07
CA ASP A 77 25.66 -35.82 -21.13
C ASP A 77 24.79 -35.85 -19.87
N PHE A 78 24.63 -37.08 -19.38
CA PHE A 78 24.02 -37.52 -18.12
C PHE A 78 22.53 -37.90 -18.16
N LEU A 79 22.35 -39.22 -18.29
CA LEU A 79 21.21 -40.02 -17.82
C LEU A 79 21.05 -39.97 -16.28
N GLU A 80 21.30 -38.81 -15.66
CA GLU A 80 21.21 -38.61 -14.21
C GLU A 80 19.86 -38.03 -13.83
N LYS A 81 19.32 -38.50 -12.69
CA LYS A 81 18.10 -37.95 -12.14
C LYS A 81 18.38 -36.55 -11.61
N PRO A 82 17.41 -35.62 -11.70
CA PRO A 82 17.54 -34.30 -11.11
C PRO A 82 17.85 -34.43 -9.61
N GLN A 83 19.01 -33.93 -9.20
CA GLN A 83 19.60 -34.13 -7.88
C GLN A 83 18.97 -33.19 -6.84
N ASN A 84 18.63 -31.98 -7.27
CA ASN A 84 18.09 -30.94 -6.42
C ASN A 84 16.60 -30.69 -6.67
N LEU A 85 15.89 -30.18 -5.64
CA LEU A 85 14.47 -29.83 -5.73
C LEU A 85 14.20 -28.79 -6.84
N ARG A 86 15.20 -27.95 -7.12
CA ARG A 86 15.26 -26.97 -8.21
C ARG A 86 15.14 -27.62 -9.59
N GLU A 87 16.07 -28.52 -9.93
CA GLU A 87 16.06 -29.26 -11.21
C GLU A 87 14.77 -30.06 -11.36
N ARG A 88 14.30 -30.69 -10.27
CA ARG A 88 13.03 -31.40 -10.26
C ARG A 88 11.86 -30.49 -10.64
N ARG A 89 11.78 -29.28 -10.10
CA ARG A 89 10.71 -28.31 -10.41
C ARG A 89 10.84 -27.76 -11.84
N ALA A 90 12.05 -27.50 -12.32
CA ALA A 90 12.27 -27.10 -13.72
C ALA A 90 11.79 -28.19 -14.69
N PHE A 91 12.14 -29.45 -14.41
CA PHE A 91 11.63 -30.61 -15.14
C PHE A 91 10.11 -30.72 -15.05
N TYR A 92 9.53 -30.55 -13.86
CA TYR A 92 8.07 -30.57 -13.69
C TYR A 92 7.41 -29.49 -14.54
N ARG A 93 7.90 -28.25 -14.55
CA ARG A 93 7.31 -27.17 -15.37
C ARG A 93 7.43 -27.43 -16.87
N PHE A 94 8.62 -27.82 -17.34
CA PHE A 94 8.83 -28.11 -18.75
C PHE A 94 7.92 -29.24 -19.20
N PHE A 95 8.00 -30.38 -18.54
CA PHE A 95 7.23 -31.55 -18.93
C PHE A 95 5.74 -31.44 -18.64
N TYR A 96 5.32 -30.61 -17.69
CA TYR A 96 3.91 -30.29 -17.51
C TYR A 96 3.34 -29.61 -18.76
N ASN A 97 4.10 -28.72 -19.39
CA ASN A 97 3.67 -27.98 -20.58
C ASN A 97 3.92 -28.74 -21.89
N THR A 98 4.94 -29.60 -21.95
CA THR A 98 5.34 -30.29 -23.18
C THR A 98 4.87 -31.73 -23.28
N ASN A 99 4.57 -32.40 -22.16
CA ASN A 99 4.22 -33.82 -22.13
C ASN A 99 2.96 -34.07 -21.29
N GLU A 100 1.87 -34.44 -21.97
CA GLU A 100 0.55 -34.66 -21.34
C GLU A 100 0.57 -35.76 -20.26
N TYR A 101 1.39 -36.82 -20.41
CA TYR A 101 1.49 -37.88 -19.42
C TYR A 101 2.17 -37.41 -18.14
N ILE A 102 3.23 -36.61 -18.27
CA ILE A 102 3.93 -36.04 -17.10
C ILE A 102 3.06 -34.96 -16.46
N GLY A 103 2.35 -34.15 -17.26
CA GLY A 103 1.33 -33.22 -16.78
C GLY A 103 0.28 -33.91 -15.90
N ARG A 104 -0.24 -35.05 -16.36
CA ARG A 104 -1.15 -35.88 -15.57
C ARG A 104 -0.51 -36.48 -14.34
N ALA A 105 0.75 -36.90 -14.40
CA ALA A 105 1.46 -37.41 -13.22
C ALA A 105 1.60 -36.32 -12.13
N VAL A 106 1.85 -35.06 -12.51
CA VAL A 106 1.93 -33.92 -11.59
C VAL A 106 0.54 -33.56 -11.02
N ASP A 107 -0.51 -33.55 -11.84
CA ASP A 107 -1.90 -33.38 -11.39
C ASP A 107 -2.30 -34.49 -10.38
N ILE A 108 -1.87 -35.72 -10.63
CA ILE A 108 -2.10 -36.86 -9.72
C ILE A 108 -1.30 -36.68 -8.43
N HIS A 109 -0.04 -36.27 -8.52
CA HIS A 109 0.82 -36.06 -7.36
C HIS A 109 0.31 -34.95 -6.43
N THR A 110 -0.40 -33.96 -6.98
CA THR A 110 -0.99 -32.84 -6.22
C THR A 110 -2.36 -33.21 -5.66
N SER A 111 -3.19 -33.90 -6.43
CA SER A 111 -4.54 -34.33 -6.01
C SER A 111 -4.57 -35.55 -5.08
N LEU A 112 -3.65 -36.51 -5.20
CA LEU A 112 -3.64 -37.74 -4.39
C LEU A 112 -3.47 -37.49 -2.89
N PRO A 113 -2.54 -36.64 -2.42
CA PRO A 113 -2.42 -36.32 -1.00
C PRO A 113 -3.72 -35.73 -0.42
N LEU A 114 -4.40 -34.89 -1.20
CA LEU A 114 -5.67 -34.26 -0.82
C LEU A 114 -6.89 -35.17 -0.97
N SER A 115 -6.81 -36.24 -1.77
CA SER A 115 -7.91 -37.20 -1.98
C SER A 115 -8.39 -37.90 -0.68
N LYS A 116 -7.54 -37.92 0.35
CA LYS A 116 -7.83 -38.46 1.67
C LYS A 116 -8.50 -37.44 2.61
N LEU A 117 -8.44 -36.14 2.29
CA LEU A 117 -9.08 -35.10 3.06
C LEU A 117 -10.59 -35.14 2.79
N ARG A 118 -11.36 -35.57 3.79
CA ARG A 118 -12.82 -35.69 3.68
C ARG A 118 -13.46 -35.16 4.95
N LEU A 119 -14.54 -34.41 4.80
CA LEU A 119 -15.42 -34.11 5.93
C LEU A 119 -16.07 -35.41 6.40
N THR A 120 -16.02 -35.66 7.70
CA THR A 120 -16.72 -36.78 8.34
C THR A 120 -17.70 -36.25 9.37
N PRO A 121 -18.88 -36.86 9.51
CA PRO A 121 -19.85 -36.43 10.51
C PRO A 121 -19.29 -36.66 11.92
N PRO A 122 -19.55 -35.74 12.87
CA PRO A 122 -19.09 -35.88 14.24
C PRO A 122 -19.69 -37.13 14.89
N LYS A 123 -18.88 -37.80 15.72
CA LYS A 123 -19.28 -39.02 16.44
C LYS A 123 -19.98 -38.65 17.74
N GLY A 124 -21.29 -38.40 17.68
CA GLY A 124 -22.12 -38.08 18.86
C GLY A 124 -23.33 -39.01 19.02
N LYS A 125 -23.88 -39.09 20.24
CA LYS A 125 -25.12 -39.87 20.51
C LYS A 125 -26.34 -39.29 19.78
N ASN A 126 -26.43 -37.96 19.66
CA ASN A 126 -27.55 -37.27 19.02
C ASN A 126 -27.34 -37.13 17.50
N LYS A 127 -28.01 -37.98 16.73
CA LYS A 127 -27.90 -38.02 15.26
C LYS A 127 -28.36 -36.72 14.58
N HIS A 128 -29.38 -36.04 15.13
CA HIS A 128 -29.91 -34.81 14.54
C HIS A 128 -28.90 -33.67 14.67
N GLN A 129 -28.33 -33.51 15.86
CA GLN A 129 -27.29 -32.51 16.12
C GLN A 129 -26.05 -32.77 15.27
N ASN A 130 -25.59 -34.02 15.18
CA ASN A 130 -24.44 -34.36 14.33
C ASN A 130 -24.68 -34.02 12.86
N ARG A 131 -25.90 -34.24 12.36
CA ARG A 131 -26.27 -33.93 10.97
C ARG A 131 -26.32 -32.42 10.73
N TYR A 132 -26.84 -31.66 11.68
CA TYR A 132 -26.83 -30.19 11.63
C TYR A 132 -25.40 -29.65 11.58
N ILE A 133 -24.54 -30.09 12.50
CA ILE A 133 -23.13 -29.67 12.55
C ILE A 133 -22.41 -30.06 11.27
N PHE A 134 -22.59 -31.28 10.78
CA PHE A 134 -21.98 -31.74 9.54
C PHE A 134 -22.40 -30.90 8.32
N LYS A 135 -23.70 -30.58 8.22
CA LYS A 135 -24.22 -29.73 7.15
C LYS A 135 -23.64 -28.31 7.21
N PHE A 136 -23.55 -27.72 8.40
CA PHE A 136 -22.93 -26.40 8.58
C PHE A 136 -21.49 -26.34 8.04
N PHE A 137 -20.64 -27.30 8.40
CA PHE A 137 -19.26 -27.34 7.89
C PHE A 137 -19.19 -27.68 6.41
N GLN A 138 -20.14 -28.46 5.89
CA GLN A 138 -20.23 -28.74 4.46
C GLN A 138 -20.55 -27.46 3.68
N ASP A 139 -21.58 -26.72 4.11
CA ASP A 139 -21.99 -25.46 3.48
C ASP A 139 -20.85 -24.42 3.52
N MET A 140 -20.12 -24.32 4.65
CA MET A 140 -18.93 -23.48 4.79
C MET A 140 -17.80 -23.87 3.81
N CYS A 141 -17.50 -25.17 3.71
CA CYS A 141 -16.46 -25.65 2.79
C CYS A 141 -16.82 -25.43 1.33
N ASP A 142 -18.10 -25.53 0.97
CA ASP A 142 -18.61 -25.30 -0.37
C ASP A 142 -18.57 -23.81 -0.73
N GLU A 143 -19.00 -22.93 0.18
CA GLU A 143 -18.94 -21.47 0.00
C GLU A 143 -17.50 -20.98 -0.21
N MET A 144 -16.57 -21.47 0.62
CA MET A 144 -15.14 -21.15 0.49
C MET A 144 -14.45 -21.87 -0.67
N LYS A 145 -15.11 -22.85 -1.31
CA LYS A 145 -14.50 -23.79 -2.27
C LYS A 145 -13.19 -24.38 -1.72
N LEU A 146 -13.20 -24.77 -0.44
CA LEU A 146 -11.99 -25.07 0.34
C LEU A 146 -11.13 -26.15 -0.32
N PHE A 147 -11.72 -27.28 -0.71
CA PHE A 147 -10.99 -28.39 -1.32
C PHE A 147 -10.39 -28.02 -2.68
N LYS A 148 -11.11 -27.26 -3.51
CA LYS A 148 -10.59 -26.76 -4.78
C LYS A 148 -9.39 -25.84 -4.54
N THR A 149 -9.53 -24.92 -3.59
CA THR A 149 -8.45 -24.00 -3.21
C THR A 149 -7.22 -24.74 -2.70
N LEU A 150 -7.39 -25.78 -1.87
CA LEU A 150 -6.28 -26.61 -1.40
C LEU A 150 -5.57 -27.32 -2.56
N ILE A 151 -6.31 -27.87 -3.52
CA ILE A 151 -5.74 -28.51 -4.71
C ILE A 151 -4.91 -27.50 -5.52
N GLU A 152 -5.47 -26.32 -5.80
CA GLU A 152 -4.76 -25.24 -6.49
C GLU A 152 -3.48 -24.84 -5.75
N ILE A 153 -3.53 -24.67 -4.42
CA ILE A 153 -2.34 -24.33 -3.61
C ILE A 153 -1.29 -25.42 -3.70
N THR A 154 -1.66 -26.70 -3.58
CA THR A 154 -0.70 -27.80 -3.69
C THR A 154 -0.15 -27.95 -5.10
N HIS A 155 -0.97 -27.65 -6.10
CA HIS A 155 -0.57 -27.64 -7.51
C HIS A 155 0.47 -26.55 -7.75
N ASP A 156 0.17 -25.31 -7.38
CA ASP A 156 1.09 -24.17 -7.50
C ASP A 156 2.34 -24.33 -6.64
N TYR A 157 2.25 -24.97 -5.47
CA TYR A 157 3.42 -25.31 -4.65
C TYR A 157 4.37 -26.28 -5.35
N VAL A 158 3.82 -27.25 -6.08
CA VAL A 158 4.59 -28.24 -6.85
C VAL A 158 5.09 -27.64 -8.16
N LEU A 159 4.29 -26.77 -8.79
CA LEU A 159 4.56 -26.22 -10.12
C LEU A 159 5.43 -24.96 -10.08
N MET A 160 5.05 -23.97 -9.28
CA MET A 160 5.56 -22.61 -9.42
C MET A 160 6.85 -22.41 -8.65
N GLY A 161 6.90 -22.54 -7.33
CA GLY A 161 8.12 -22.29 -6.53
C GLY A 161 8.65 -20.84 -6.55
N ASN A 162 8.27 -20.04 -7.55
CA ASN A 162 8.74 -18.70 -7.84
C ASN A 162 8.34 -17.74 -6.73
N CYS A 163 9.32 -17.16 -6.04
CA CYS A 163 9.08 -16.17 -5.02
C CYS A 163 10.01 -14.97 -5.21
N LEU A 164 9.57 -13.83 -4.72
CA LEU A 164 10.43 -12.67 -4.47
C LEU A 164 10.79 -12.69 -2.98
N SER A 165 11.90 -12.04 -2.61
CA SER A 165 12.15 -11.77 -1.20
C SER A 165 11.06 -10.89 -0.61
N ARG A 166 10.87 -10.99 0.71
CA ARG A 166 9.96 -10.13 1.48
C ARG A 166 10.29 -8.64 1.31
N GLU A 167 11.56 -8.32 1.08
CA GLU A 167 12.08 -6.96 0.93
C GLU A 167 11.98 -6.42 -0.49
N ALA A 168 11.69 -7.27 -1.48
CA ALA A 168 11.60 -6.84 -2.87
C ALA A 168 10.46 -5.83 -3.05
N GLU A 169 10.75 -4.72 -3.73
CA GLU A 169 9.79 -3.67 -3.99
C GLU A 169 8.95 -3.99 -5.23
N VAL A 170 7.63 -3.94 -5.10
CA VAL A 170 6.67 -4.17 -6.18
C VAL A 170 5.90 -2.87 -6.43
N ARG A 171 5.65 -2.56 -7.70
CA ARG A 171 4.93 -1.35 -8.10
C ARG A 171 3.42 -1.50 -7.88
N THR A 172 2.89 -0.69 -6.98
CA THR A 172 1.44 -0.51 -6.76
C THR A 172 0.96 0.79 -7.41
N VAL A 173 -0.35 1.05 -7.38
CA VAL A 173 -0.93 2.35 -7.81
C VAL A 173 -0.44 3.52 -6.93
N ASN A 174 -0.08 3.26 -5.67
CA ASN A 174 0.35 4.29 -4.72
C ASN A 174 1.89 4.39 -4.62
N GLY A 175 2.61 3.85 -5.59
CA GLY A 175 4.06 3.78 -5.61
C GLY A 175 4.60 2.38 -5.25
N TYR A 176 5.89 2.32 -4.94
CA TYR A 176 6.54 1.06 -4.59
C TYR A 176 6.19 0.64 -3.17
N LYS A 177 5.91 -0.65 -3.01
CA LYS A 177 5.59 -1.27 -1.73
C LYS A 177 6.36 -2.57 -1.62
N LYS A 178 6.88 -2.90 -0.43
CA LYS A 178 7.58 -4.17 -0.21
C LYS A 178 6.63 -5.34 -0.36
N ALA A 179 7.12 -6.46 -0.87
CA ALA A 179 6.33 -7.69 -1.04
C ALA A 179 5.69 -8.17 0.28
N GLU A 180 6.34 -7.93 1.42
CA GLU A 180 5.81 -8.27 2.74
C GLU A 180 4.58 -7.44 3.14
N ASP A 181 4.48 -6.19 2.70
CA ASP A 181 3.40 -5.28 3.09
C ASP A 181 2.16 -5.43 2.19
N ILE A 182 2.30 -6.11 1.03
CA ILE A 182 1.22 -6.32 0.06
C ILE A 182 0.08 -7.13 0.71
N GLN A 183 -1.15 -6.65 0.48
CA GLN A 183 -2.38 -7.27 0.93
C GLN A 183 -3.19 -7.79 -0.26
N VAL A 184 -4.07 -8.76 0.02
CA VAL A 184 -5.09 -9.20 -0.95
C VAL A 184 -6.00 -8.01 -1.26
N GLY A 185 -6.25 -7.74 -2.54
CA GLY A 185 -6.96 -6.53 -3.00
C GLY A 185 -6.05 -5.41 -3.52
N ASP A 186 -4.75 -5.42 -3.21
CA ASP A 186 -3.83 -4.41 -3.75
C ASP A 186 -3.71 -4.55 -5.29
N LEU A 187 -3.62 -3.43 -6.00
CA LEU A 187 -3.43 -3.38 -7.46
C LEU A 187 -1.94 -3.31 -7.81
N LEU A 188 -1.42 -4.32 -8.51
CA LEU A 188 -0.02 -4.43 -8.92
C LEU A 188 0.18 -4.31 -10.42
N LEU A 189 1.27 -3.65 -10.83
CA LEU A 189 1.65 -3.55 -12.24
C LEU A 189 2.15 -4.91 -12.76
N THR A 190 1.56 -5.38 -13.85
CA THR A 190 1.95 -6.63 -14.52
C THR A 190 2.92 -6.38 -15.69
N HIS A 191 3.61 -7.43 -16.17
CA HIS A 191 4.51 -7.37 -17.36
C HIS A 191 3.84 -6.83 -18.63
N LYS A 192 2.50 -6.81 -18.69
CA LYS A 192 1.71 -6.23 -19.80
C LYS A 192 1.41 -4.74 -19.62
N GLY A 193 2.00 -4.08 -18.62
CA GLY A 193 1.83 -2.64 -18.35
C GLY A 193 0.45 -2.24 -17.83
N ARG A 194 -0.32 -3.20 -17.30
CA ARG A 194 -1.64 -2.98 -16.69
C ARG A 194 -1.67 -3.42 -15.23
N TYR A 195 -2.52 -2.77 -14.45
CA TYR A 195 -2.72 -3.08 -13.04
C TYR A 195 -3.73 -4.21 -12.85
N ARG A 196 -3.43 -5.18 -11.97
CA ARG A 196 -4.37 -6.25 -11.57
C ARG A 196 -4.36 -6.46 -10.07
N GLU A 197 -5.51 -6.89 -9.57
CA GLU A 197 -5.73 -7.16 -8.14
C GLU A 197 -5.00 -8.42 -7.68
N VAL A 198 -4.40 -8.34 -6.49
CA VAL A 198 -3.80 -9.48 -5.79
C VAL A 198 -4.92 -10.36 -5.24
N LEU A 199 -5.02 -11.58 -5.77
CA LEU A 199 -6.03 -12.55 -5.35
C LEU A 199 -5.62 -13.31 -4.08
N ARG A 200 -4.33 -13.66 -3.96
CA ARG A 200 -3.78 -14.49 -2.88
C ARG A 200 -2.32 -14.13 -2.62
N LYS A 201 -1.86 -14.38 -1.40
CA LYS A 201 -0.47 -14.21 -0.97
C LYS A 201 0.12 -15.56 -0.55
N PHE A 202 1.35 -15.82 -0.97
CA PHE A 202 2.08 -17.05 -0.64
C PHE A 202 3.38 -16.70 0.07
N VAL A 203 3.79 -17.56 1.02
CA VAL A 203 5.03 -17.40 1.78
C VAL A 203 5.70 -18.75 1.90
N ARG A 204 7.02 -18.81 1.65
CA ARG A 204 7.84 -20.00 1.85
C ARG A 204 9.21 -19.64 2.45
N PRO A 205 9.81 -20.53 3.23
CA PRO A 205 11.22 -20.40 3.60
C PRO A 205 12.12 -20.73 2.39
N GLU A 206 13.20 -19.98 2.24
CA GLU A 206 14.26 -20.23 1.26
C GLU A 206 15.61 -19.88 1.90
N LYS A 207 16.68 -20.60 1.52
CA LYS A 207 18.02 -20.43 2.12
C LYS A 207 18.91 -19.48 1.31
N SER A 208 18.79 -19.49 -0.01
CA SER A 208 19.58 -18.66 -0.93
C SER A 208 18.69 -17.83 -1.83
N LEU A 209 19.13 -16.59 -2.10
CA LEU A 209 18.50 -15.67 -3.03
C LEU A 209 19.56 -15.11 -3.96
N LEU A 210 19.20 -14.90 -5.22
CA LEU A 210 19.98 -14.11 -6.16
C LEU A 210 19.62 -12.64 -6.03
N GLU A 211 20.62 -11.76 -6.10
CA GLU A 211 20.41 -10.32 -6.19
C GLU A 211 20.65 -9.85 -7.63
N ILE A 212 19.59 -9.44 -8.30
CA ILE A 212 19.70 -8.86 -9.65
C ILE A 212 19.82 -7.35 -9.52
N LYS A 213 20.86 -6.79 -10.14
CA LYS A 213 21.08 -5.35 -10.24
C LYS A 213 21.06 -4.94 -11.70
N CYS A 214 20.04 -4.18 -12.10
CA CYS A 214 19.92 -3.66 -13.45
C CYS A 214 20.76 -2.38 -13.61
N TRP A 215 21.30 -2.16 -14.81
CA TRP A 215 21.97 -0.89 -15.13
C TRP A 215 20.97 0.27 -15.05
N LYS A 216 21.35 1.37 -14.39
CA LYS A 216 20.53 2.56 -14.13
C LYS A 216 19.32 2.39 -13.20
N ASP A 217 19.07 1.19 -12.67
CA ASP A 217 18.16 1.01 -11.55
C ASP A 217 18.96 1.01 -10.24
N TYR A 218 18.54 1.83 -9.26
CA TYR A 218 19.20 1.87 -7.96
C TYR A 218 18.80 0.66 -7.09
N ARG A 219 17.69 0.01 -7.43
CA ARG A 219 17.14 -1.10 -6.65
C ARG A 219 17.84 -2.40 -6.97
N LYS A 220 17.92 -3.23 -5.95
CA LYS A 220 18.27 -4.64 -6.09
C LYS A 220 17.00 -5.46 -6.04
N ILE A 221 16.92 -6.49 -6.88
CA ILE A 221 15.77 -7.39 -6.92
C ILE A 221 16.22 -8.73 -6.31
N PRO A 222 16.07 -8.94 -4.99
CA PRO A 222 16.34 -10.22 -4.36
C PRO A 222 15.26 -11.24 -4.71
N ILE A 223 15.65 -12.29 -5.40
CA ILE A 223 14.74 -13.25 -6.05
C ILE A 223 15.24 -14.69 -5.93
N THR A 224 14.34 -15.65 -6.06
CA THR A 224 14.71 -17.07 -6.08
C THR A 224 15.33 -17.47 -7.42
N GLU A 225 16.44 -18.20 -7.39
CA GLU A 225 16.82 -19.30 -8.30
C GLU A 225 16.04 -19.36 -9.63
N GLU A 226 14.88 -19.99 -9.49
CA GLU A 226 14.01 -20.49 -10.52
C GLU A 226 13.03 -19.45 -11.09
N HIS A 227 13.03 -18.22 -10.57
CA HIS A 227 12.01 -17.24 -10.90
C HIS A 227 12.14 -16.81 -12.36
N PRO A 228 11.07 -16.90 -13.18
CA PRO A 228 11.14 -16.56 -14.59
C PRO A 228 11.22 -15.04 -14.79
N ILE A 229 12.20 -14.61 -15.56
CA ILE A 229 12.47 -13.22 -15.91
C ILE A 229 12.40 -13.07 -17.42
N GLU A 230 11.72 -12.03 -17.88
CA GLU A 230 11.56 -11.74 -19.29
C GLU A 230 12.81 -11.01 -19.81
N VAL A 231 13.59 -11.69 -20.65
CA VAL A 231 14.85 -11.21 -21.21
C VAL A 231 14.70 -11.03 -22.71
N TYR A 232 15.32 -9.97 -23.24
CA TYR A 232 15.40 -9.69 -24.66
C TYR A 232 16.66 -10.32 -25.25
N ARG A 233 16.47 -11.31 -26.12
CA ARG A 233 17.53 -11.94 -26.93
C ARG A 233 17.22 -11.79 -28.42
N GLU A 234 18.09 -12.32 -29.29
CA GLU A 234 18.15 -12.07 -30.73
C GLU A 234 16.80 -12.10 -31.48
N ASN A 235 15.82 -12.87 -31.00
CA ASN A 235 14.50 -13.03 -31.64
C ASN A 235 13.29 -12.54 -30.80
N GLY A 236 13.53 -11.75 -29.75
CA GLY A 236 12.47 -11.13 -28.95
C GLY A 236 12.55 -11.43 -27.46
N PHE A 237 11.41 -11.28 -26.79
CA PHE A 237 11.30 -11.51 -25.34
C PHE A 237 11.01 -12.98 -25.04
N GLU A 238 11.85 -13.58 -24.20
CA GLU A 238 11.69 -14.94 -23.67
C GLU A 238 11.77 -14.94 -22.14
N PHE A 239 11.06 -15.87 -21.51
CA PHE A 239 11.15 -16.07 -20.06
C PHE A 239 12.23 -17.10 -19.76
N ILE A 240 13.29 -16.67 -19.07
CA ILE A 240 14.34 -17.56 -18.57
C ILE A 240 14.39 -17.53 -17.04
N PRO A 241 14.80 -18.61 -16.37
CA PRO A 241 15.08 -18.60 -14.93
C PRO A 241 16.14 -17.55 -14.55
N ALA A 242 16.03 -16.96 -13.35
CA ALA A 242 16.95 -15.93 -12.87
C ALA A 242 18.41 -16.39 -12.80
N GLU A 243 18.68 -17.68 -12.55
CA GLU A 243 20.02 -18.27 -12.58
C GLU A 243 20.68 -18.31 -13.97
N GLU A 244 19.90 -18.30 -15.04
CA GLU A 244 20.39 -18.37 -16.43
C GLU A 244 20.73 -16.98 -16.98
N LEU A 245 20.52 -15.93 -16.18
CA LEU A 245 20.90 -14.57 -16.53
C LEU A 245 22.41 -14.45 -16.64
N SER A 246 22.86 -13.92 -17.77
CA SER A 246 24.24 -13.55 -18.00
C SER A 246 24.45 -12.06 -17.75
N LEU A 247 25.68 -11.69 -17.39
CA LEU A 247 26.06 -10.27 -17.31
C LEU A 247 25.82 -9.61 -18.68
N ASN A 248 25.14 -8.47 -18.68
CA ASN A 248 24.69 -7.70 -19.85
C ASN A 248 23.42 -8.20 -20.56
N ASP A 249 22.69 -9.18 -20.01
CA ASP A 249 21.35 -9.50 -20.50
C ASP A 249 20.40 -8.31 -20.34
N TYR A 250 19.58 -8.06 -21.37
CA TYR A 250 18.58 -7.00 -21.35
C TYR A 250 17.28 -7.52 -20.76
N ILE A 251 16.92 -7.08 -19.56
CA ILE A 251 15.68 -7.47 -18.89
C ILE A 251 14.57 -6.49 -19.25
N ARG A 252 13.34 -7.00 -19.44
CA ARG A 252 12.18 -6.16 -19.65
C ARG A 252 11.81 -5.39 -18.38
N ILE A 253 11.89 -4.06 -18.46
CA ILE A 253 11.33 -3.16 -17.45
C ILE A 253 9.99 -2.66 -17.97
N THR A 254 8.94 -2.81 -17.16
CA THR A 254 7.58 -2.46 -17.57
C THR A 254 7.19 -1.08 -17.05
N TRP A 255 6.59 -0.28 -17.92
CA TRP A 255 5.93 0.98 -17.59
C TRP A 255 4.41 0.88 -17.83
N PRO A 256 3.57 1.62 -17.09
CA PRO A 256 2.15 1.72 -17.39
C PRO A 256 1.93 2.10 -18.86
N THR A 257 1.14 1.31 -19.58
CA THR A 257 0.89 1.53 -21.01
C THR A 257 -0.21 2.56 -21.26
N GLU A 258 -1.04 2.80 -20.26
CA GLU A 258 -2.12 3.78 -20.32
C GLU A 258 -1.56 5.19 -20.19
N ILE A 259 -1.50 5.90 -21.32
CA ILE A 259 -1.29 7.34 -21.34
C ILE A 259 -2.65 8.01 -21.22
N LYS A 260 -2.82 8.86 -20.22
CA LYS A 260 -4.03 9.65 -20.00
C LYS A 260 -3.64 11.10 -19.78
N ASP A 261 -4.00 11.95 -20.72
CA ASP A 261 -3.81 13.37 -20.51
C ASP A 261 -4.84 13.94 -19.54
N ILE A 262 -4.38 14.85 -18.70
CA ILE A 262 -5.19 15.60 -17.75
C ILE A 262 -4.87 17.05 -18.01
N GLU A 263 -5.88 17.83 -18.38
CA GLU A 263 -5.72 19.26 -18.68
C GLU A 263 -5.87 20.11 -17.41
N GLU A 264 -6.78 19.73 -16.52
CA GLU A 264 -7.13 20.49 -15.33
C GLU A 264 -7.53 19.55 -14.18
N ILE A 265 -7.15 19.94 -12.96
CA ILE A 265 -7.54 19.26 -11.73
C ILE A 265 -8.31 20.25 -10.87
N LYS A 266 -9.53 19.87 -10.48
CA LYS A 266 -10.33 20.60 -9.51
C LYS A 266 -10.05 20.05 -8.11
N PHE A 267 -9.87 20.95 -7.15
CA PHE A 267 -9.71 20.60 -5.76
C PHE A 267 -11.09 20.44 -5.13
N GLU A 268 -11.28 19.30 -4.45
CA GLU A 268 -12.51 19.05 -3.71
C GLU A 268 -12.43 19.73 -2.33
N ASN A 269 -13.57 20.19 -1.86
CA ASN A 269 -13.66 20.88 -0.58
C ASN A 269 -13.43 19.86 0.55
N THR A 270 -12.49 20.12 1.44
CA THR A 270 -12.22 19.24 2.58
C THR A 270 -12.92 19.76 3.83
N ASP A 271 -13.31 18.87 4.75
CA ASP A 271 -14.02 19.20 6.00
C ASP A 271 -13.30 20.24 6.88
N LYS A 272 -12.03 20.53 6.59
CA LYS A 272 -11.16 21.46 7.33
C LYS A 272 -11.32 22.93 6.93
N TYR A 273 -11.89 23.23 5.74
CA TYR A 273 -11.99 24.60 5.21
C TYR A 273 -13.40 24.85 4.65
N LYS A 274 -13.95 26.03 4.91
CA LYS A 274 -15.22 26.50 4.31
C LYS A 274 -14.92 27.50 3.21
N LYS A 275 -15.38 27.24 2.00
CA LYS A 275 -15.31 28.21 0.91
C LYS A 275 -16.31 29.36 1.14
N VAL A 276 -15.86 30.60 0.95
CA VAL A 276 -16.64 31.84 1.07
C VAL A 276 -16.49 32.64 -0.24
N TYR A 277 -17.39 33.60 -0.48
CA TYR A 277 -17.49 34.39 -1.73
C TYR A 277 -16.15 34.92 -2.27
N ASN A 278 -15.21 35.32 -1.40
CA ASN A 278 -13.86 35.81 -1.76
C ASN A 278 -12.73 35.03 -1.04
N GLY A 279 -12.89 33.74 -0.76
CA GLY A 279 -11.78 32.94 -0.22
C GLY A 279 -12.13 31.69 0.56
N TYR A 280 -11.26 31.34 1.49
CA TYR A 280 -11.42 30.19 2.38
C TYR A 280 -11.50 30.66 3.85
N GLU A 281 -12.57 30.29 4.53
CA GLU A 281 -12.71 30.38 5.97
C GLU A 281 -12.14 29.11 6.62
N LEU A 282 -11.14 29.31 7.47
CA LEU A 282 -10.45 28.25 8.18
C LEU A 282 -10.97 28.14 9.62
N ASP A 283 -11.75 27.10 9.93
CA ASP A 283 -12.18 26.82 11.30
C ASP A 283 -11.06 26.07 12.06
N VAL A 284 -9.98 26.76 12.47
CA VAL A 284 -8.93 26.16 13.31
C VAL A 284 -9.40 26.08 14.77
N LYS A 285 -9.73 24.88 15.22
CA LYS A 285 -9.93 24.61 16.65
C LYS A 285 -8.58 24.50 17.36
N ILE A 286 -8.09 25.63 17.89
CA ILE A 286 -6.85 25.68 18.67
C ILE A 286 -7.11 25.09 20.06
N LYS A 287 -6.60 23.87 20.34
CA LYS A 287 -6.57 23.29 21.69
C LYS A 287 -5.14 23.34 22.24
N HIS A 288 -4.85 24.25 23.17
CA HIS A 288 -3.57 24.29 23.90
C HIS A 288 -3.69 23.56 25.25
N LYS A 289 -2.70 22.73 25.63
CA LYS A 289 -2.64 22.10 26.97
C LYS A 289 -2.47 23.17 28.07
N GLU A 290 -1.70 24.22 27.78
CA GLU A 290 -1.50 25.40 28.64
C GLU A 290 -2.76 26.28 28.74
N SER A 291 -3.66 26.23 27.75
CA SER A 291 -4.92 26.98 27.78
C SER A 291 -5.89 26.45 28.82
N LYS A 292 -5.82 25.16 29.18
CA LYS A 292 -6.61 24.60 30.28
C LYS A 292 -6.17 25.17 31.62
N ASN A 293 -4.87 25.18 31.90
CA ASN A 293 -4.34 25.72 33.17
C ASN A 293 -4.58 27.24 33.28
N ALA A 294 -4.47 27.98 32.17
CA ALA A 294 -4.77 29.42 32.15
C ALA A 294 -6.27 29.72 32.31
N LEU A 295 -7.15 28.84 31.82
CA LEU A 295 -8.59 28.92 31.98
C LEU A 295 -9.00 28.56 33.42
N GLU A 296 -8.43 27.50 33.97
CA GLU A 296 -8.62 27.08 35.36
C GLU A 296 -8.17 28.17 36.33
N ALA A 297 -7.01 28.81 36.07
CA ALA A 297 -6.53 29.95 36.83
C ALA A 297 -7.47 31.17 36.74
N GLN A 298 -8.07 31.43 35.57
CA GLN A 298 -9.09 32.48 35.43
C GLN A 298 -10.34 32.16 36.24
N LYS A 299 -10.83 30.92 36.19
CA LYS A 299 -12.01 30.48 36.96
C LYS A 299 -11.78 30.58 38.46
N LYS A 300 -10.69 29.99 38.96
CA LYS A 300 -10.32 30.05 40.38
C LYS A 300 -10.13 31.48 40.87
N LEU A 301 -9.53 32.37 40.06
CA LEU A 301 -9.38 33.77 40.42
C LEU A 301 -10.72 34.51 40.45
N ALA A 302 -11.59 34.32 39.45
CA ALA A 302 -12.90 34.96 39.41
C ALA A 302 -13.82 34.47 40.54
N GLU A 303 -13.87 33.16 40.79
CA GLU A 303 -14.59 32.57 41.93
C GLU A 303 -14.11 33.14 43.27
N TRP A 304 -12.79 33.26 43.43
CA TRP A 304 -12.21 33.85 44.64
C TRP A 304 -12.56 35.33 44.79
N LEU A 305 -12.48 36.13 43.72
CA LEU A 305 -12.87 37.54 43.76
C LEU A 305 -14.37 37.74 44.05
N ASN A 306 -15.23 36.89 43.49
CA ASN A 306 -16.68 36.87 43.77
C ASN A 306 -16.99 36.50 45.24
N SER A 307 -16.13 35.70 45.89
CA SER A 307 -16.30 35.31 47.29
C SER A 307 -15.95 36.41 48.30
N LEU A 308 -15.32 37.50 47.84
CA LEU A 308 -14.91 38.60 48.70
C LEU A 308 -16.11 39.48 49.06
N ILE A 309 -16.28 39.76 50.35
CA ILE A 309 -17.28 40.73 50.84
C ILE A 309 -16.63 42.11 51.09
N LYS A 310 -15.31 42.14 51.29
CA LYS A 310 -14.50 43.34 51.55
C LYS A 310 -13.15 43.24 50.83
N PRO A 311 -12.48 44.38 50.55
CA PRO A 311 -11.14 44.37 49.97
C PRO A 311 -10.13 43.61 50.83
N VAL A 312 -9.25 42.83 50.19
CA VAL A 312 -8.23 42.02 50.87
C VAL A 312 -6.84 42.38 50.37
N VAL A 313 -5.91 42.60 51.30
CA VAL A 313 -4.52 42.95 50.99
C VAL A 313 -3.62 41.73 51.16
N ILE A 314 -3.18 41.16 50.03
CA ILE A 314 -2.26 40.01 49.99
C ILE A 314 -1.31 40.11 48.79
N THR A 315 -0.17 39.43 48.86
CA THR A 315 0.78 39.38 47.73
C THR A 315 0.32 38.41 46.64
N THR A 316 0.75 38.64 45.39
CA THR A 316 0.46 37.74 44.26
C THR A 316 0.99 36.33 44.48
N ASP A 317 2.14 36.19 45.15
CA ASP A 317 2.75 34.88 45.46
C ASP A 317 1.91 34.10 46.49
N GLN A 318 1.36 34.78 47.49
CA GLN A 318 0.46 34.17 48.46
C GLN A 318 -0.88 33.79 47.83
N LEU A 319 -1.43 34.66 46.98
CA LEU A 319 -2.67 34.36 46.26
C LEU A 319 -2.50 33.16 45.32
N ALA A 320 -1.40 33.08 44.57
CA ALA A 320 -1.11 31.96 43.68
C ALA A 320 -1.07 30.62 44.45
N LYS A 321 -0.45 30.60 45.64
CA LYS A 321 -0.42 29.43 46.52
C LYS A 321 -1.80 29.08 47.07
N ASN A 322 -2.59 30.07 47.49
CA ASN A 322 -3.94 29.85 48.03
C ASN A 322 -4.89 29.25 46.97
N LEU A 323 -4.73 29.64 45.71
CA LEU A 323 -5.53 29.14 44.59
C LEU A 323 -4.95 27.86 43.94
N ASP A 324 -3.82 27.34 44.44
CA ASP A 324 -3.10 26.21 43.87
C ASP A 324 -2.84 26.34 42.36
N ILE A 325 -2.29 27.49 41.96
CA ILE A 325 -1.93 27.81 40.56
C ILE A 325 -0.52 28.40 40.48
N SER A 326 0.14 28.26 39.32
CA SER A 326 1.46 28.86 39.13
C SER A 326 1.37 30.39 39.05
N LEU A 327 2.41 31.09 39.52
CA LEU A 327 2.49 32.55 39.47
C LEU A 327 2.31 33.10 38.04
N THR A 328 2.89 32.42 37.05
CA THR A 328 2.74 32.76 35.63
C THR A 328 1.29 32.62 35.14
N ALA A 329 0.56 31.61 35.63
CA ALA A 329 -0.85 31.42 35.30
C ALA A 329 -1.72 32.51 35.97
N LEU A 330 -1.42 32.87 37.22
CA LEU A 330 -2.09 33.98 37.92
C LEU A 330 -1.90 35.30 37.18
N HIS A 331 -0.67 35.67 36.81
CA HIS A 331 -0.42 36.89 36.03
C HIS A 331 -1.17 36.92 34.70
N SER A 332 -1.21 35.77 34.00
CA SER A 332 -1.97 35.63 32.75
C SER A 332 -3.47 35.77 32.98
N ALA A 333 -4.00 35.26 34.10
CA ALA A 333 -5.40 35.39 34.48
C ALA A 333 -5.78 36.83 34.83
N VAL A 334 -4.94 37.54 35.59
CA VAL A 334 -5.12 38.96 35.92
C VAL A 334 -5.14 39.80 34.64
N TYR A 335 -4.17 39.60 33.75
CA TYR A 335 -4.13 40.31 32.47
C TYR A 335 -5.39 40.03 31.62
N ALA A 336 -5.84 38.78 31.59
CA ALA A 336 -7.05 38.39 30.86
C ALA A 336 -8.33 39.01 31.42
N LEU A 337 -8.51 39.02 32.74
CA LEU A 337 -9.67 39.63 33.39
C LEU A 337 -9.64 41.15 33.24
N ASN A 338 -8.46 41.79 33.34
CA ASN A 338 -8.33 43.24 33.16
C ASN A 338 -8.63 43.72 31.72
N ASN A 339 -8.50 42.85 30.72
CA ASN A 339 -8.93 43.17 29.35
C ASN A 339 -10.42 42.91 29.11
N LYS A 340 -11.08 42.14 29.99
CA LYS A 340 -12.51 41.80 29.88
C LYS A 340 -13.40 42.68 30.75
N LEU A 341 -12.90 43.10 31.90
CA LEU A 341 -13.60 43.93 32.87
C LEU A 341 -13.23 45.39 32.64
N GLU A 342 -14.25 46.23 32.58
CA GLU A 342 -14.07 47.68 32.61
C GLU A 342 -13.76 48.19 34.04
N GLU A 343 -14.10 47.39 35.05
CA GLU A 343 -13.88 47.68 36.47
C GLU A 343 -12.52 47.19 36.96
N LYS A 344 -11.91 47.97 37.85
CA LYS A 344 -10.65 47.60 38.50
C LYS A 344 -10.92 46.67 39.68
N PHE A 345 -10.41 45.44 39.61
CA PHE A 345 -10.51 44.43 40.67
C PHE A 345 -9.22 44.28 41.50
N TYR A 346 -8.20 45.10 41.23
CA TYR A 346 -6.97 45.12 42.03
C TYR A 346 -6.27 46.49 42.03
N ARG A 347 -5.57 46.80 43.12
CA ARG A 347 -4.74 48.00 43.30
C ARG A 347 -3.40 47.62 43.93
N LYS A 348 -2.29 48.03 43.32
CA LYS A 348 -0.95 47.80 43.90
C LYS A 348 -0.70 48.80 45.03
N ILE A 349 -0.22 48.31 46.17
CA ILE A 349 0.14 49.10 47.35
C ILE A 349 1.66 48.95 47.56
N GLY A 350 2.39 50.05 47.43
CA GLY A 350 3.83 50.15 47.67
C GLY A 350 4.71 49.88 46.44
N ALA A 351 5.69 50.78 46.24
CA ALA A 351 6.79 50.84 45.28
C ALA A 351 6.49 50.64 43.77
N SER A 352 6.99 51.59 42.97
CA SER A 352 7.05 51.54 41.51
C SER A 352 8.18 50.63 41.03
N GLY A 353 7.84 49.40 40.61
CA GLY A 353 8.80 48.44 40.02
C GLY A 353 8.37 47.00 40.20
N TRP A 354 8.82 46.10 39.32
CA TRP A 354 8.43 44.67 39.29
C TRP A 354 9.09 43.79 40.37
N GLN A 355 9.92 44.34 41.26
CA GLN A 355 10.75 43.56 42.17
C GLN A 355 10.24 43.63 43.62
N ARG A 356 9.66 42.50 44.06
CA ARG A 356 9.43 42.00 45.43
C ARG A 356 8.74 42.93 46.44
N GLY A 357 7.56 42.50 46.89
CA GLY A 357 6.96 42.91 48.16
C GLY A 357 5.82 43.94 48.06
N SER A 358 5.45 44.39 46.86
CA SER A 358 4.27 45.23 46.69
C SER A 358 3.01 44.41 47.02
N GLN A 359 2.39 44.72 48.14
CA GLN A 359 1.10 44.16 48.52
C GLN A 359 0.08 44.56 47.46
N VAL A 360 -0.85 43.66 47.13
CA VAL A 360 -1.94 43.97 46.21
C VAL A 360 -3.24 43.95 47.00
N GLU A 361 -3.98 45.04 46.92
CA GLU A 361 -5.35 45.09 47.39
C GLU A 361 -6.25 44.55 46.28
N TRP A 362 -6.94 43.46 46.57
CA TRP A 362 -7.90 42.82 45.69
C TRP A 362 -9.30 43.25 46.10
N LEU A 363 -10.10 43.66 45.12
CA LEU A 363 -11.44 44.19 45.31
C LEU A 363 -12.46 43.12 44.92
N PRO A 364 -13.61 43.02 45.63
CA PRO A 364 -14.70 42.15 45.19
C PRO A 364 -15.21 42.59 43.81
N LEU A 365 -15.69 41.64 43.02
CA LEU A 365 -16.34 41.94 41.74
C LEU A 365 -17.79 42.36 41.99
N GLU A 366 -18.26 43.40 41.30
CA GLU A 366 -19.66 43.86 41.41
C GLU A 366 -20.61 43.00 40.56
N ASN A 367 -20.09 42.33 39.51
CA ASN A 367 -20.85 41.50 38.59
C ASN A 367 -20.19 40.12 38.38
N ASP A 368 -21.01 39.06 38.33
CA ASP A 368 -20.56 37.71 38.01
C ASP A 368 -20.00 37.62 36.58
N ILE A 369 -18.86 36.93 36.43
CA ILE A 369 -18.18 36.79 35.14
C ILE A 369 -18.34 35.37 34.62
N GLU A 370 -19.05 35.21 33.51
CA GLU A 370 -19.02 33.97 32.76
C GLU A 370 -17.68 33.83 32.01
N ILE A 371 -16.85 32.88 32.45
CA ILE A 371 -15.62 32.52 31.77
C ILE A 371 -15.95 31.43 30.75
N ASP A 372 -16.13 31.84 29.50
CA ASP A 372 -16.32 30.94 28.36
C ASP A 372 -15.18 29.89 28.31
N GLU A 373 -15.56 28.61 28.39
CA GLU A 373 -14.64 27.49 28.36
C GLU A 373 -13.92 27.34 27.01
N ASN A 374 -14.48 27.96 25.98
CA ASN A 374 -14.00 27.90 24.62
C ASN A 374 -13.35 29.24 24.26
N ARG A 375 -12.07 29.41 24.61
CA ARG A 375 -11.20 30.35 23.89
C ARG A 375 -10.96 29.83 22.47
N MET A 376 -11.97 29.90 21.62
CA MET A 376 -11.82 29.73 20.19
C MET A 376 -11.33 31.05 19.61
N ILE A 377 -10.05 31.12 19.26
CA ILE A 377 -9.56 32.21 18.41
C ILE A 377 -9.88 31.79 16.98
N LEU A 378 -10.98 32.33 16.44
CA LEU A 378 -11.30 32.24 15.02
C LEU A 378 -10.44 33.27 14.28
N ARG A 379 -9.52 32.81 13.42
CA ARG A 379 -8.79 33.68 12.49
C ARG A 379 -9.43 33.56 11.12
N LYS A 380 -9.99 34.65 10.62
CA LYS A 380 -10.47 34.75 9.25
C LYS A 380 -9.38 35.42 8.41
N ASN A 381 -8.78 34.66 7.51
CA ASN A 381 -7.93 35.19 6.45
C ASN A 381 -8.70 35.04 5.15
N PHE A 382 -8.86 36.13 4.40
CA PHE A 382 -9.42 36.08 3.05
C PHE A 382 -8.26 35.89 2.06
N VAL A 383 -8.43 35.00 1.11
CA VAL A 383 -7.40 34.63 0.13
C VAL A 383 -8.08 34.35 -1.18
N ASP A 384 -7.45 34.69 -2.28
CA ASP A 384 -7.94 34.35 -3.60
C ASP A 384 -8.15 32.84 -3.75
N VAL A 385 -9.29 32.51 -4.36
CA VAL A 385 -9.73 31.13 -4.54
C VAL A 385 -9.04 30.56 -5.78
N LEU A 386 -8.13 29.60 -5.57
CA LEU A 386 -7.67 28.72 -6.62
C LEU A 386 -8.24 27.32 -6.37
N ASP A 387 -9.41 27.06 -6.96
CA ASP A 387 -10.16 25.80 -6.89
C ASP A 387 -9.67 24.76 -7.90
N LYS A 388 -8.91 25.20 -8.89
CA LYS A 388 -8.48 24.36 -10.00
C LYS A 388 -7.08 24.73 -10.44
N ILE A 389 -6.34 23.76 -10.93
CA ILE A 389 -5.01 23.94 -11.47
C ILE A 389 -4.93 23.29 -12.83
N LYS A 390 -4.38 24.03 -13.79
CA LYS A 390 -4.08 23.51 -15.12
C LYS A 390 -2.84 22.63 -15.02
N VAL A 391 -2.91 21.45 -15.62
CA VAL A 391 -1.82 20.48 -15.67
C VAL A 391 -1.17 20.61 -17.04
N ASP A 392 -0.35 21.63 -17.23
CA ASP A 392 0.42 21.87 -18.45
C ASP A 392 1.93 21.68 -18.22
N ASN A 393 2.72 22.04 -19.23
CA ASN A 393 4.18 21.87 -19.20
C ASN A 393 4.84 22.69 -18.07
N ASP A 394 4.31 23.87 -17.76
CA ASP A 394 4.79 24.73 -16.67
C ASP A 394 4.47 24.10 -15.31
N PHE A 395 3.26 23.56 -15.14
CA PHE A 395 2.92 22.79 -13.95
C PHE A 395 3.83 21.56 -13.78
N ALA A 396 4.08 20.82 -14.85
CA ALA A 396 4.95 19.63 -14.80
C ALA A 396 6.39 20.01 -14.40
N TYR A 397 6.94 21.07 -15.00
CA TYR A 397 8.25 21.63 -14.65
C TYR A 397 8.31 22.05 -13.17
N LEU A 398 7.27 22.73 -12.68
CA LEU A 398 7.16 23.12 -11.28
C LEU A 398 7.17 21.92 -10.32
N VAL A 399 6.43 20.86 -10.65
CA VAL A 399 6.41 19.62 -9.85
C VAL A 399 7.81 19.01 -9.77
N GLY A 400 8.55 18.96 -10.88
CA GLY A 400 9.94 18.47 -10.92
C GLY A 400 10.85 19.28 -10.00
N TYR A 401 10.81 20.60 -10.16
CA TYR A 401 11.61 21.52 -9.35
C TYR A 401 11.29 21.41 -7.86
N TRP A 402 10.01 21.34 -7.52
CA TRP A 402 9.58 21.19 -6.13
C TRP A 402 9.97 19.83 -5.55
N LEU A 403 10.00 18.75 -6.34
CA LEU A 403 10.50 17.46 -5.85
C LEU A 403 11.97 17.51 -5.48
N GLY A 404 12.79 18.26 -6.22
CA GLY A 404 14.18 18.55 -5.86
C GLY A 404 14.26 19.45 -4.62
N ASP A 405 13.95 20.74 -4.80
CA ASP A 405 14.27 21.80 -3.85
C ASP A 405 13.06 22.40 -3.10
N GLY A 406 11.89 21.78 -3.26
CA GLY A 406 10.67 22.19 -2.57
C GLY A 406 10.55 21.65 -1.15
N THR A 407 9.74 22.31 -0.33
CA THR A 407 9.37 21.82 1.00
C THR A 407 7.95 22.25 1.31
N LEU A 408 7.16 21.32 1.85
CA LEU A 408 5.89 21.62 2.47
C LEU A 408 5.98 21.29 3.96
N THR A 409 5.84 22.30 4.83
CA THR A 409 5.83 22.07 6.28
C THR A 409 4.51 22.49 6.93
N ARG A 410 4.29 21.91 8.10
CA ARG A 410 3.24 22.32 9.04
C ARG A 410 3.81 23.42 9.92
N GLU A 411 3.10 24.54 10.05
CA GLU A 411 3.56 25.59 10.96
C GLU A 411 3.53 25.03 12.39
N SER A 412 4.65 25.16 13.12
CA SER A 412 4.75 24.73 14.53
C SER A 412 4.19 25.79 15.49
N LYS A 413 3.75 26.94 14.98
CA LYS A 413 3.16 27.97 15.81
C LYS A 413 1.86 27.46 16.42
N ARG A 414 1.81 27.58 17.74
CA ARG A 414 0.77 27.27 18.73
C ARG A 414 -0.72 27.39 18.30
N ASN A 415 -1.02 28.12 17.22
CA ASN A 415 -2.35 28.53 16.79
C ASN A 415 -2.77 28.02 15.39
N ASN A 416 -1.94 27.29 14.64
CA ASN A 416 -2.34 26.74 13.34
C ASN A 416 -1.89 25.29 13.23
N ARG A 417 -2.82 24.33 13.22
CA ARG A 417 -2.50 22.88 13.10
C ARG A 417 -2.56 22.39 11.64
N GLY A 418 -2.56 23.31 10.66
CA GLY A 418 -2.59 23.03 9.23
C GLY A 418 -1.20 23.02 8.58
N ARG A 419 -1.13 22.48 7.35
CA ARG A 419 0.00 22.67 6.43
C ARG A 419 -0.06 24.12 5.91
N ASP A 420 1.03 24.87 5.97
CA ASP A 420 0.98 26.34 5.76
C ASP A 420 2.22 26.92 5.05
N LEU A 421 3.30 26.12 4.96
CA LEU A 421 4.53 26.55 4.30
C LEU A 421 4.81 25.67 3.11
N TRP A 422 4.17 25.96 1.97
CA TRP A 422 4.59 25.42 0.68
C TRP A 422 5.59 26.37 0.05
N GLN A 423 6.83 25.92 -0.14
CA GLN A 423 7.90 26.76 -0.68
C GLN A 423 8.80 25.98 -1.64
N ALA A 424 9.45 26.71 -2.56
CA ALA A 424 10.57 26.24 -3.35
C ALA A 424 11.81 27.10 -3.04
N ASN A 425 12.94 26.43 -2.81
CA ASN A 425 14.20 27.09 -2.51
C ASN A 425 15.02 27.16 -3.80
N ILE A 426 15.50 28.34 -4.17
CA ILE A 426 16.23 28.55 -5.42
C ILE A 426 17.58 29.17 -5.09
N ASN A 427 18.66 28.60 -5.62
CA ASN A 427 19.98 29.21 -5.47
C ASN A 427 20.00 30.56 -6.21
N GLU A 428 20.52 31.62 -5.58
CA GLU A 428 20.59 32.95 -6.18
C GLU A 428 21.34 32.97 -7.53
N ARG A 429 22.30 32.04 -7.71
CA ARG A 429 23.08 31.90 -8.95
C ARG A 429 22.38 31.07 -10.03
N PHE A 430 21.19 30.55 -9.77
CA PHE A 430 20.45 29.72 -10.72
C PHE A 430 19.79 30.60 -11.80
N GLU A 431 20.22 30.43 -13.05
CA GLU A 431 19.72 31.20 -14.19
C GLU A 431 18.21 30.98 -14.45
N GLY A 432 17.66 29.83 -14.06
CA GLY A 432 16.24 29.50 -14.22
C GLY A 432 15.30 30.16 -13.20
N TYR A 433 15.80 31.01 -12.30
CA TYR A 433 15.00 31.67 -11.27
C TYR A 433 13.82 32.46 -11.86
N GLU A 434 14.07 33.29 -12.89
CA GLU A 434 13.02 34.12 -13.50
C GLU A 434 11.93 33.27 -14.15
N LYS A 435 12.31 32.14 -14.76
CA LYS A 435 11.34 31.18 -15.31
C LYS A 435 10.45 30.61 -14.21
N ILE A 436 11.03 30.14 -13.11
CA ILE A 436 10.25 29.57 -11.99
C ILE A 436 9.35 30.64 -11.38
N LYS A 437 9.86 31.86 -11.17
CA LYS A 437 9.07 32.99 -10.67
C LYS A 437 7.89 33.31 -11.58
N GLN A 438 8.08 33.31 -12.90
CA GLN A 438 6.99 33.48 -13.86
C GLN A 438 5.95 32.36 -13.75
N ILE A 439 6.39 31.09 -13.68
CA ILE A 439 5.49 29.94 -13.51
C ILE A 439 4.66 30.08 -12.22
N PHE A 440 5.31 30.43 -11.10
CA PHE A 440 4.63 30.68 -9.82
C PHE A 440 3.55 31.76 -9.96
N ASN A 441 3.91 32.90 -10.54
CA ASN A 441 2.99 34.02 -10.72
C ASN A 441 1.83 33.68 -11.66
N ASN A 442 2.07 32.87 -12.70
CA ASN A 442 1.05 32.45 -13.65
C ASN A 442 0.06 31.45 -13.02
N ILE A 443 0.55 30.54 -12.18
CA ILE A 443 -0.28 29.50 -11.56
C ILE A 443 -1.05 30.05 -10.35
N PHE A 444 -0.39 30.82 -9.48
CA PHE A 444 -0.95 31.23 -8.18
C PHE A 444 -1.38 32.70 -8.12
N GLY A 445 -0.98 33.52 -9.09
CA GLY A 445 -1.15 34.97 -9.05
C GLY A 445 -0.06 35.67 -8.26
N LYS A 446 0.29 36.90 -8.66
CA LYS A 446 1.41 37.66 -8.06
C LYS A 446 1.20 37.95 -6.57
N ASP A 447 -0.03 38.20 -6.15
CA ASP A 447 -0.35 38.55 -4.76
C ASP A 447 -0.26 37.35 -3.81
N SER A 448 -0.24 36.12 -4.35
CA SER A 448 -0.14 34.88 -3.58
C SER A 448 1.30 34.38 -3.42
N VAL A 449 2.30 35.08 -3.96
CA VAL A 449 3.71 34.64 -3.96
C VAL A 449 4.57 35.61 -3.15
N ILE A 450 5.17 35.11 -2.06
CA ILE A 450 6.19 35.85 -1.30
C ILE A 450 7.57 35.42 -1.77
N GLU A 451 8.40 36.42 -2.03
CA GLU A 451 9.84 36.27 -2.22
C GLU A 451 10.59 36.77 -0.98
N TRP A 452 11.58 36.01 -0.54
CA TRP A 452 12.60 36.53 0.37
C TRP A 452 13.96 35.89 0.10
N ASN A 453 15.02 36.62 0.43
CA ASN A 453 16.39 36.17 0.22
C ASN A 453 17.07 35.95 1.57
N SER A 454 17.82 34.86 1.67
CA SER A 454 18.60 34.54 2.86
C SER A 454 19.80 33.68 2.49
N ASN A 455 21.00 34.07 2.95
CA ASN A 455 22.25 33.30 2.78
C ASN A 455 22.54 32.84 1.33
N GLY A 456 22.30 33.71 0.34
CA GLY A 456 22.53 33.38 -1.08
C GLY A 456 21.48 32.44 -1.70
N MET A 457 20.36 32.23 -1.01
CA MET A 457 19.19 31.51 -1.52
C MET A 457 18.01 32.47 -1.64
N LYS A 458 17.29 32.36 -2.74
CA LYS A 458 15.98 32.99 -2.96
C LYS A 458 14.89 31.98 -2.66
N TYR A 459 13.89 32.37 -1.90
CA TYR A 459 12.79 31.51 -1.53
C TYR A 459 11.49 32.03 -2.14
N LEU A 460 10.75 31.16 -2.80
CA LEU A 460 9.40 31.44 -3.27
C LEU A 460 8.41 30.65 -2.42
N ARG A 461 7.55 31.35 -1.68
CA ARG A 461 6.48 30.76 -0.88
C ARG A 461 5.13 31.12 -1.45
N ILE A 462 4.24 30.14 -1.48
CA ILE A 462 2.82 30.39 -1.72
C ILE A 462 2.18 30.76 -0.39
N ILE A 463 1.54 31.92 -0.35
CA ILE A 463 0.64 32.26 0.73
C ILE A 463 -0.71 31.65 0.37
N SER A 464 -1.26 30.87 1.30
CA SER A 464 -2.70 30.88 1.51
C SER A 464 -3.63 30.17 0.51
N ASN A 465 -3.20 29.15 -0.25
CA ASN A 465 -4.17 28.21 -0.86
C ASN A 465 -4.26 26.87 -0.11
N PRO A 466 -5.17 26.73 0.87
CA PRO A 466 -5.27 25.52 1.66
C PRO A 466 -5.71 24.28 0.87
N LEU A 467 -6.63 24.43 -0.09
CA LEU A 467 -7.10 23.29 -0.88
C LEU A 467 -5.97 22.74 -1.75
N PHE A 468 -5.22 23.64 -2.40
CA PHE A 468 -4.02 23.26 -3.14
C PHE A 468 -2.97 22.60 -2.24
N ILE A 469 -2.70 23.15 -1.06
CA ILE A 469 -1.68 22.62 -0.15
C ILE A 469 -2.04 21.22 0.34
N GLU A 470 -3.31 20.99 0.72
CA GLU A 470 -3.76 19.68 1.16
C GLU A 470 -3.74 18.67 0.00
N TRP A 471 -4.27 19.07 -1.16
CA TRP A 471 -4.22 18.25 -2.37
C TRP A 471 -2.78 17.91 -2.79
N TRP A 472 -1.87 18.89 -2.75
CA TRP A 472 -0.47 18.70 -3.08
C TRP A 472 0.18 17.70 -2.15
N ALA A 473 -0.07 17.82 -0.85
CA ALA A 473 0.50 16.90 0.13
C ALA A 473 -0.01 15.46 -0.03
N GLU A 474 -1.26 15.27 -0.43
CA GLU A 474 -1.84 13.95 -0.70
C GLU A 474 -1.22 13.30 -1.95
N ASN A 475 -0.96 14.11 -2.98
CA ASN A 475 -0.44 13.66 -4.27
C ASN A 475 1.09 13.51 -4.30
N PHE A 476 1.80 14.55 -3.87
CA PHE A 476 3.26 14.67 -4.01
C PHE A 476 4.03 14.56 -2.68
N GLY A 477 3.33 14.53 -1.54
CA GLY A 477 3.96 14.45 -0.22
C GLY A 477 4.35 15.81 0.36
N GLU A 478 5.09 15.81 1.48
CA GLU A 478 5.41 17.02 2.23
C GLU A 478 6.90 17.39 2.16
N THR A 479 7.78 16.47 2.56
CA THR A 479 9.21 16.74 2.72
C THR A 479 10.03 15.53 2.28
N SER A 480 11.33 15.71 2.07
CA SER A 480 12.23 14.58 1.81
C SER A 480 12.58 13.78 3.07
N TYR A 481 12.13 14.23 4.25
CA TYR A 481 12.45 13.67 5.56
C TYR A 481 11.20 13.58 6.45
N GLY A 482 10.78 12.36 6.80
CA GLY A 482 9.73 12.14 7.80
C GLY A 482 8.75 11.04 7.41
N LYS A 483 7.49 11.16 7.87
CA LYS A 483 6.43 10.18 7.57
C LYS A 483 5.71 10.42 6.24
N ASN A 484 5.75 11.65 5.72
CA ASN A 484 5.05 12.06 4.48
C ASN A 484 6.06 12.42 3.39
N ASN A 485 6.85 11.42 2.99
CA ASN A 485 7.91 11.61 2.02
C ASN A 485 7.36 12.06 0.66
N LYS A 486 8.17 12.85 -0.04
CA LYS A 486 7.93 13.22 -1.43
C LYS A 486 7.69 11.96 -2.28
N LYS A 487 6.68 12.00 -3.14
CA LYS A 487 6.31 10.89 -4.02
C LYS A 487 5.75 11.42 -5.34
N ILE A 488 5.69 10.56 -6.35
CA ILE A 488 5.04 10.88 -7.62
C ILE A 488 3.79 10.01 -7.72
N PRO A 489 2.59 10.58 -7.84
CA PRO A 489 1.37 9.80 -7.95
C PRO A 489 1.28 9.15 -9.34
N GLU A 490 0.63 7.99 -9.41
CA GLU A 490 0.57 7.20 -10.64
C GLU A 490 -0.14 7.92 -11.79
N TRP A 491 -1.16 8.75 -11.51
CA TRP A 491 -1.81 9.54 -12.56
C TRP A 491 -0.83 10.50 -13.25
N PHE A 492 0.17 11.00 -12.52
CA PHE A 492 1.17 11.91 -13.07
C PHE A 492 2.14 11.17 -13.98
N LEU A 493 2.49 9.92 -13.64
CA LEU A 493 3.33 9.03 -14.47
C LEU A 493 2.64 8.56 -15.77
N LYS A 494 1.33 8.72 -15.86
CA LYS A 494 0.51 8.43 -17.05
C LYS A 494 0.29 9.65 -17.96
N LEU A 495 0.85 10.82 -17.62
CA LEU A 495 0.76 12.00 -18.47
C LEU A 495 1.50 11.79 -19.81
N PRO A 496 1.17 12.57 -20.85
CA PRO A 496 1.90 12.57 -22.11
C PRO A 496 3.40 12.77 -21.93
N GLU A 497 4.18 12.16 -22.82
CA GLU A 497 5.65 12.22 -22.80
C GLU A 497 6.16 13.67 -22.75
N GLU A 498 5.54 14.59 -23.46
CA GLU A 498 5.89 16.01 -23.46
C GLU A 498 5.87 16.64 -22.05
N LYS A 499 4.82 16.38 -21.27
CA LYS A 499 4.70 16.87 -19.89
C LYS A 499 5.73 16.20 -18.98
N LEU A 500 5.97 14.90 -19.18
CA LEU A 500 6.99 14.16 -18.42
C LEU A 500 8.42 14.66 -18.70
N LEU A 501 8.72 15.07 -19.94
CA LEU A 501 10.00 15.69 -20.28
C LEU A 501 10.19 17.03 -19.57
N HIS A 502 9.14 17.85 -19.49
CA HIS A 502 9.18 19.11 -18.74
C HIS A 502 9.33 18.87 -17.24
N PHE A 503 8.67 17.84 -16.71
CA PHE A 503 8.87 17.39 -15.35
C PHE A 503 10.33 17.01 -15.07
N ILE A 504 10.95 16.20 -15.93
CA ILE A 504 12.36 15.83 -15.80
C ILE A 504 13.26 17.06 -15.91
N ALA A 505 12.97 18.00 -16.80
CA ALA A 505 13.73 19.25 -16.94
C ALA A 505 13.66 20.14 -15.70
N GLY A 506 12.66 19.94 -14.84
CA GLY A 506 12.54 20.63 -13.56
C GLY A 506 13.36 19.98 -12.43
N ILE A 507 13.66 18.68 -12.52
CA ILE A 507 14.54 17.95 -11.58
C ILE A 507 15.99 18.31 -11.87
#